data_AF-A0A0F0M1G7-F1
#
_entry.id   AF-A0A0F0M1G7-F1
#
_cell.length_a   1.000
_cell.length_b   1.000
_cell.length_c   1.000
_cell.angle_alpha   90.00
_cell.angle_beta   90.00
_cell.angle_gamma   90.00
#
_symmetry.space_group_name_H-M   'P 1'
#
loop_
_entity.id
_entity.type
_entity.pdbx_description
1 polymer ?
#
loop_
_entity_poly.entity_id
_entity_poly.type
_entity_poly.pdbx_seq_one_letter_code
_entity_poly.pdbx_strand_id
1 'polypeptide(L)'
;MVEGIIYRYRTGIAWRDLPGCFGPWQTVWKRHRRFSGDGTWDKIHSVLLAHADAAGLIDWEVSVDSTINRAHQHATNLPRDTGGPDELHESAHRAA
;
A
#
# COMPACT_ATOMS: atom_id res chain seq x y z
N MET A 1 -6.87 -8.37 -14.34
CA MET A 1 -7.39 -7.37 -13.37
C MET A 1 -6.72 -7.49 -11.99
N VAL A 2 -7.11 -8.44 -11.13
CA VAL A 2 -6.48 -8.64 -9.80
C VAL A 2 -5.00 -8.99 -9.92
N GLU A 3 -4.63 -9.83 -10.90
CA GLU A 3 -3.23 -10.14 -11.20
C GLU A 3 -2.39 -8.91 -11.52
N GLY A 4 -2.96 -7.91 -12.22
CA GLY A 4 -2.25 -6.65 -12.50
C GLY A 4 -1.99 -5.82 -11.23
N ILE A 5 -2.91 -5.86 -10.27
CA ILE A 5 -2.74 -5.23 -8.95
C ILE A 5 -1.61 -5.93 -8.20
N ILE A 6 -1.64 -7.26 -8.14
CA ILE A 6 -0.62 -8.07 -7.47
C ILE A 6 0.76 -7.84 -8.12
N TYR A 7 0.82 -7.86 -9.46
CA TYR A 7 2.05 -7.61 -10.20
C TYR A 7 2.65 -6.25 -9.85
N ARG A 8 1.83 -5.20 -9.83
CA ARG A 8 2.26 -3.84 -9.45
C ARG A 8 2.84 -3.80 -8.03
N TYR A 9 2.20 -4.45 -7.05
CA TYR A 9 2.72 -4.51 -5.68
C TYR A 9 4.02 -5.29 -5.58
N ARG A 10 4.14 -6.42 -6.28
CA ARG A 10 5.36 -7.24 -6.28
C ARG A 10 6.56 -6.55 -6.92
N THR A 11 6.32 -5.70 -7.92
CA THR A 11 7.39 -5.04 -8.70
C THR A 11 7.64 -3.59 -8.31
N GLY A 12 6.73 -2.97 -7.56
CA GLY A 12 6.86 -1.58 -7.12
C GLY A 12 6.68 -0.53 -8.22
N ILE A 13 6.23 -0.92 -9.42
CA ILE A 13 6.11 -0.01 -10.56
C ILE A 13 4.99 1.03 -10.37
N ALA A 14 5.08 2.14 -11.10
CA ALA A 14 3.98 3.09 -11.20
C ALA A 14 2.79 2.48 -11.94
N TRP A 15 1.57 2.95 -11.64
CA TRP A 15 0.36 2.46 -12.30
C TRP A 15 0.41 2.61 -13.82
N ARG A 16 0.97 3.71 -14.30
CA ARG A 16 1.10 4.01 -15.74
C ARG A 16 2.02 3.04 -16.48
N ASP A 17 2.91 2.36 -15.76
CA ASP A 17 3.88 1.42 -16.32
C ASP A 17 3.39 -0.02 -16.29
N LEU A 18 2.12 -0.25 -15.90
CA LEU A 18 1.55 -1.59 -15.85
C LEU A 18 1.58 -2.26 -17.24
N PRO A 19 2.13 -3.47 -17.37
CA PRO A 19 2.17 -4.17 -18.66
C PRO A 19 0.78 -4.35 -19.28
N GLY A 20 0.68 -4.10 -20.59
CA GLY A 20 -0.59 -4.13 -21.32
C GLY A 20 -1.31 -5.49 -21.29
N CYS A 21 -0.61 -6.59 -21.02
CA CYS A 21 -1.22 -7.91 -20.84
C CYS A 21 -2.21 -7.97 -19.66
N PHE A 22 -2.12 -7.07 -18.69
CA PHE A 22 -3.07 -6.96 -17.57
C PHE A 22 -4.30 -6.10 -17.88
N GLY A 23 -4.33 -5.48 -19.07
CA GLY A 23 -5.35 -4.52 -19.50
C GLY A 23 -5.01 -3.05 -19.16
N PRO A 24 -5.91 -2.11 -19.48
CA PRO A 24 -5.69 -0.68 -19.24
C PRO A 24 -5.48 -0.39 -17.75
N TRP A 25 -4.38 0.29 -17.42
CA TRP A 25 -4.00 0.55 -16.04
C TRP A 25 -5.06 1.34 -15.26
N GLN A 26 -5.82 2.22 -15.92
CA GLN A 26 -6.90 2.99 -15.28
C GLN A 26 -8.00 2.07 -14.75
N THR A 27 -8.34 1.02 -15.50
CA THR A 27 -9.34 0.04 -15.08
C THR A 27 -8.83 -0.74 -13.87
N VAL A 28 -7.56 -1.13 -13.89
CA VAL A 28 -6.91 -1.87 -12.81
C VAL A 28 -6.84 -1.01 -11.54
N TRP A 29 -6.42 0.24 -11.67
CA TRP A 29 -6.41 1.20 -10.58
C TRP A 29 -7.80 1.50 -10.02
N LYS A 30 -8.81 1.76 -10.86
CA LYS A 30 -10.20 1.99 -10.39
C LYS A 30 -10.74 0.81 -9.59
N ARG A 31 -10.45 -0.42 -10.03
CA ARG A 31 -10.84 -1.63 -9.32
C ARG A 31 -10.11 -1.75 -7.98
N HIS A 32 -8.80 -1.52 -7.97
CA HIS A 32 -8.00 -1.48 -6.74
C HIS A 32 -8.57 -0.47 -5.75
N ARG A 33 -8.79 0.78 -6.19
CA ARG A 33 -9.31 1.88 -5.37
C ARG A 33 -10.67 1.55 -4.76
N ARG A 34 -11.59 0.95 -5.55
CA ARG A 34 -12.89 0.51 -5.05
C ARG A 34 -12.76 -0.55 -3.96
N PHE A 35 -11.92 -1.56 -4.19
CA PHE A 35 -11.70 -2.65 -3.23
C PHE A 35 -11.02 -2.19 -1.94
N SER A 36 -10.13 -1.20 -2.02
CA SER A 36 -9.57 -0.56 -0.85
C SER A 36 -10.61 0.25 -0.08
N GLY A 37 -11.52 0.93 -0.79
CA GLY A 37 -12.55 1.76 -0.16
C GLY A 37 -13.71 0.97 0.46
N ASP A 38 -14.04 -0.22 -0.07
CA ASP A 38 -15.16 -1.05 0.40
C ASP A 38 -14.75 -2.24 1.30
N GLY A 39 -13.46 -2.32 1.66
CA GLY A 39 -12.90 -3.36 2.53
C GLY A 39 -12.83 -4.75 1.89
N THR A 40 -12.93 -4.85 0.56
CA THR A 40 -12.80 -6.14 -0.13
C THR A 40 -11.41 -6.75 0.08
N TRP A 41 -10.36 -5.93 0.10
CA TRP A 41 -9.00 -6.43 0.38
C TRP A 41 -8.88 -7.03 1.77
N ASP A 42 -9.47 -6.40 2.78
CA ASP A 42 -9.46 -6.91 4.15
C ASP A 42 -10.15 -8.27 4.23
N LYS A 43 -11.32 -8.42 3.58
CA LYS A 43 -12.05 -9.69 3.51
C LYS A 43 -11.23 -10.79 2.83
N ILE A 44 -10.59 -10.48 1.70
CA ILE A 44 -9.72 -11.42 1.00
C ILE A 44 -8.56 -11.84 1.91
N HIS A 45 -7.92 -10.86 2.57
CA HIS A 45 -6.80 -11.11 3.47
C HIS A 45 -7.20 -12.03 4.63
N SER A 46 -8.33 -11.77 5.29
CA SER A 46 -8.83 -12.60 6.39
C SER A 46 -9.08 -14.05 5.96
N VAL A 47 -9.67 -14.27 4.78
CA VAL A 47 -9.91 -15.64 4.26
C VAL A 47 -8.59 -16.34 3.95
N LEU A 48 -7.62 -15.64 3.34
CA LEU A 48 -6.32 -16.22 3.04
C LEU A 48 -5.53 -16.57 4.31
N LEU A 49 -5.58 -15.71 5.33
CA LEU A 49 -4.98 -15.99 6.63
C LEU A 49 -5.62 -17.21 7.30
N ALA A 50 -6.95 -17.30 7.30
CA ALA A 50 -7.64 -18.45 7.88
C ALA A 50 -7.28 -19.77 7.17
N HIS A 51 -7.14 -19.76 5.85
CA HIS A 51 -6.68 -20.94 5.11
C HIS A 51 -5.22 -21.29 5.40
N ALA A 52 -4.35 -20.29 5.51
CA ALA A 52 -2.94 -20.51 5.83
C ALA A 52 -2.76 -21.06 7.26
N ASP A 53 -3.52 -20.55 8.22
CA ASP A 53 -3.57 -21.02 9.60
C ASP A 53 -4.03 -22.47 9.68
N ALA A 54 -5.16 -22.80 9.04
CA ALA A 54 -5.69 -24.16 8.99
C ALA A 54 -4.73 -25.16 8.32
N ALA A 55 -3.88 -24.68 7.40
CA ALA A 55 -2.85 -25.48 6.74
C ALA A 55 -1.51 -25.53 7.52
N GLY A 56 -1.40 -24.84 8.66
CA GLY A 56 -0.15 -24.76 9.44
C GLY A 56 0.98 -24.04 8.71
N LEU A 57 0.66 -23.14 7.78
CA LEU A 57 1.63 -22.38 6.97
C LEU A 57 2.08 -21.09 7.64
N ILE A 58 1.39 -20.65 8.69
CA ILE A 58 1.70 -19.45 9.46
C ILE A 58 1.74 -19.80 10.94
N ASP A 59 2.63 -19.13 11.65
CA ASP A 59 2.65 -19.05 13.10
C ASP A 59 2.31 -17.61 13.49
N TRP A 60 1.61 -17.43 14.61
CA TRP A 60 1.15 -16.12 15.08
C TRP A 60 2.17 -15.44 16.00
N GLU A 61 3.44 -15.84 15.92
CA GLU A 61 4.53 -15.16 16.59
C GLU A 61 4.68 -13.72 16.08
N VAL A 62 4.62 -12.78 17.02
CA VAL A 62 4.73 -11.35 16.72
C VAL A 62 6.21 -10.97 16.66
N SER A 63 6.68 -10.63 15.47
CA SER A 63 7.99 -9.99 15.31
C SER A 63 7.85 -8.49 15.54
N VAL A 64 8.49 -7.98 16.60
CA VAL A 64 8.58 -6.55 16.88
C VAL A 64 9.94 -6.06 16.42
N ASP A 65 9.99 -5.30 15.33
CA ASP A 65 11.17 -4.53 14.97
C ASP A 65 11.10 -3.11 15.55
N SER A 66 12.26 -2.52 15.79
CA SER A 66 12.36 -1.13 16.22
C SER A 66 13.58 -0.50 15.58
N THR A 67 13.40 0.66 14.95
CA THR A 67 14.49 1.44 14.35
C THR A 67 14.72 2.70 15.16
N ILE A 68 15.93 2.87 15.70
CA ILE A 68 16.35 4.10 16.37
C ILE A 68 17.17 4.93 15.37
N ASN A 69 16.61 6.03 14.86
CA ASN A 69 17.35 6.99 14.06
C ASN A 69 17.68 8.24 14.90
N ARG A 70 18.96 8.57 15.03
CA ARG A 70 19.39 9.81 15.71
C ARG A 70 19.15 10.98 14.78
N ALA A 71 18.28 11.90 15.19
CA ALA A 71 18.10 13.15 14.49
C ALA A 71 19.29 14.09 14.76
N HIS A 72 19.63 14.91 13.76
CA HIS A 72 20.59 16.00 13.93
C HIS A 72 20.06 16.99 14.98
N GLN A 73 20.93 17.60 15.78
CA GLN A 73 20.59 18.54 16.86
C GLN A 73 19.75 19.77 16.45
N HIS A 74 19.56 20.01 15.15
CA HIS A 74 18.74 21.09 14.60
C HIS A 74 17.43 20.59 13.95
N ALA A 75 17.11 19.30 14.03
CA ALA A 75 15.92 18.71 13.42
C ALA A 75 14.59 19.13 14.10
N THR A 76 14.65 19.77 15.27
CA THR A 76 13.49 20.18 16.07
C THR A 76 13.04 21.62 15.85
N ASN A 77 13.79 22.43 15.10
CA ASN A 77 13.56 23.89 15.06
C ASN A 77 12.81 24.37 13.81
N LEU A 78 12.36 23.47 12.93
CA LEU A 78 11.48 23.83 11.84
C LEU A 78 10.04 23.92 12.36
N PRO A 79 9.36 25.08 12.21
CA PRO A 79 7.92 25.16 12.45
C PRO A 79 7.24 24.10 11.60
N ARG A 80 6.48 23.21 12.24
CA ARG A 80 5.61 22.28 11.52
C ARG A 80 4.27 22.97 11.34
N ASP A 81 3.85 23.20 10.11
CA ASP A 81 2.43 23.28 9.83
C ASP A 81 1.84 21.92 10.19
N THR A 82 1.14 21.86 11.32
CA THR A 82 0.47 20.64 11.76
C THR A 82 -0.78 20.49 10.89
N GLY A 83 -0.67 19.61 9.89
CA GLY A 83 -1.71 19.35 8.91
C GLY A 83 -1.12 19.07 7.53
N GLY A 84 -0.27 18.05 7.41
CA GLY A 84 0.10 17.56 6.08
C GLY A 84 -1.11 16.88 5.45
N PRO A 85 -1.65 17.36 4.31
CA PRO A 85 -2.46 16.49 3.50
C PRO A 85 -1.53 15.51 2.76
N ASP A 86 -2.05 14.32 2.50
CA ASP A 86 -1.52 13.28 1.62
C ASP A 86 -0.52 12.26 2.17
N GLU A 87 -0.94 11.00 2.03
CA GLU A 87 -0.08 9.83 2.01
C GLU A 87 1.04 10.04 0.99
N LEU A 88 2.27 9.67 1.35
CA LEU A 88 3.48 9.82 0.51
C LEU A 88 3.39 9.14 -0.87
N HIS A 89 2.36 8.32 -1.12
CA HIS A 89 2.14 7.61 -2.39
C HIS A 89 1.08 8.23 -3.30
N GLU A 90 0.35 9.26 -2.85
CA GLU A 90 -0.62 9.98 -3.67
C GLU A 90 -0.09 11.39 -3.98
N SER A 91 0.29 11.62 -5.24
CA SER A 91 0.65 12.98 -5.68
C SER A 91 -0.63 13.80 -5.83
N ALA A 92 -0.94 14.66 -4.85
CA ALA A 92 -2.05 15.58 -4.97
C ALA A 92 -1.87 16.54 -6.15
N HIS A 93 -3.00 16.77 -6.82
CA HIS A 93 -3.16 17.49 -8.06
C HIS A 93 -2.62 18.93 -7.96
N ARG A 94 -1.77 19.34 -8.90
CA ARG A 94 -1.39 20.74 -9.11
C ARG A 94 -2.64 21.57 -9.44
N ALA A 95 -2.89 22.64 -8.69
CA ALA A 95 -3.86 23.68 -9.05
C ALA A 95 -3.18 24.75 -9.92
N ALA A 96 -3.94 25.27 -10.89
CA ALA A 96 -3.58 26.31 -11.85
C ALA A 96 -3.67 27.71 -11.25
#